data_AF-A0A512MH85-F1
#
_entry.id   AF-A0A512MH85-F1
#
_cell.length_a   1.000
_cell.length_b   1.000
_cell.length_c   1.000
_cell.angle_alpha   90.00
_cell.angle_beta   90.00
_cell.angle_gamma   90.00
#
_symmetry.space_group_name_H-M   'P 1'
#
loop_
_entity.id
_entity.type
_entity.pdbx_description
1 polymer ?
#
loop_
_entity_poly.entity_id
_entity_poly.type
_entity_poly.pdbx_seq_one_letter_code
_entity_poly.pdbx_strand_id
1 'polypeptide(L)'
;MTGLIIRDTYFPDYSRFAEVPVRMVFDLFLSEAAAFNNTLHVYQGQDKLGHTSFVLRRMDAGLDPAVKPLYALVASGSLSLPGPTGKIEFSYQLNGELIEAEQWKSFRVRVNAPDSEVEADIAWKEGDQLPEIEIKKSGQIVMNTYMAKNLLENPGATGWITQMLPVKMDMKSISQASAAKLQAREGRLELAGKQRRCYVVTATLMQGYEAKLYFSEVGELARVELPGGYRLLEPMMHGLEPGMSSFE
;
A
#
# COMPACT_ATOMS: atom_id res chain seq x y z
N MET A 1 -28.61 13.84 41.89
CA MET A 1 -28.36 13.16 40.59
C MET A 1 -27.14 13.79 39.96
N THR A 2 -25.97 13.17 40.08
CA THR A 2 -24.74 13.60 39.42
C THR A 2 -24.61 12.81 38.12
N GLY A 3 -24.87 13.48 36.99
CA GLY A 3 -24.70 12.90 35.67
C GLY A 3 -23.21 12.78 35.35
N LEU A 4 -22.74 11.55 35.17
CA LEU A 4 -21.38 11.25 34.75
C LEU A 4 -21.33 11.44 33.23
N ILE A 5 -20.70 12.53 32.77
CA ILE A 5 -20.47 12.78 31.35
C ILE A 5 -19.30 11.89 30.94
N ILE A 6 -19.60 10.75 30.31
CA ILE A 6 -18.58 9.94 29.63
C ILE A 6 -18.30 10.63 28.29
N ARG A 7 -17.09 11.16 28.16
CA ARG A 7 -16.59 11.72 26.90
C ARG A 7 -15.95 10.56 26.15
N ASP A 8 -16.70 9.94 25.24
CA ASP A 8 -16.17 8.88 24.37
C ASP A 8 -15.17 9.50 23.39
N THR A 9 -13.90 9.53 23.80
CA THR A 9 -12.80 9.82 22.89
C THR A 9 -12.55 8.56 22.07
N TYR A 10 -13.03 8.55 20.84
CA TYR A 10 -12.77 7.48 19.88
C TYR A 10 -11.28 7.46 19.55
N PHE A 11 -10.60 6.41 19.98
CA PHE A 11 -9.24 6.11 19.61
C PHE A 11 -9.32 4.95 18.61
N PRO A 12 -8.73 5.06 17.40
CA PRO A 12 -8.63 3.91 16.50
C PRO A 12 -8.01 2.73 17.26
N ASP A 13 -8.52 1.50 17.08
CA ASP A 13 -8.21 0.34 17.94
C ASP A 13 -6.71 0.12 18.17
N TYR A 14 -5.90 0.41 17.15
CA TYR A 14 -4.45 0.21 17.14
C TYR A 14 -3.63 1.33 17.79
N SER A 15 -4.23 2.48 18.11
CA SER A 15 -3.53 3.63 18.71
C SER A 15 -3.04 3.37 20.13
N ARG A 16 -3.58 2.33 20.79
CA ARG A 16 -3.16 1.85 22.12
C ARG A 16 -2.03 0.82 22.06
N PHE A 17 -1.64 0.38 20.87
CA PHE A 17 -0.59 -0.63 20.68
C PHE A 17 0.80 -0.03 20.93
N ALA A 18 1.70 -0.87 21.46
CA ALA A 18 3.07 -0.46 21.76
C ALA A 18 3.84 -0.23 20.45
N GLU A 19 4.62 0.84 20.39
CA GLU A 19 5.47 1.10 19.22
C GLU A 19 6.64 0.12 19.18
N VAL A 20 6.92 -0.42 17.99
CA VAL A 20 8.06 -1.31 17.75
C VAL A 20 8.81 -0.87 16.48
N PRO A 21 10.11 -1.16 16.34
CA PRO A 21 10.84 -0.82 15.12
C PRO A 21 10.31 -1.60 13.91
N VAL A 22 10.14 -0.95 12.75
CA VAL A 22 9.63 -1.63 11.53
C VAL A 22 10.58 -2.74 11.09
N ARG A 23 11.89 -2.53 11.22
CA ARG A 23 12.91 -3.55 10.94
C ARG A 23 12.66 -4.85 11.68
N MET A 24 12.17 -4.82 12.91
CA MET A 24 11.89 -6.03 13.69
C MET A 24 10.80 -6.86 13.01
N VAL A 25 9.73 -6.21 12.55
CA VAL A 25 8.62 -6.88 11.86
C VAL A 25 9.06 -7.44 10.52
N PHE A 26 9.88 -6.69 9.77
CA PHE A 26 10.40 -7.12 8.47
C PHE A 26 11.43 -8.24 8.61
N ASP A 27 12.31 -8.20 9.61
CA ASP A 27 13.24 -9.29 9.91
C ASP A 27 12.49 -10.56 10.33
N LEU A 28 11.39 -10.44 11.12
CA LEU A 28 10.50 -11.57 11.42
C LEU A 28 9.89 -12.15 10.16
N PHE A 29 9.32 -11.31 9.27
CA PHE A 29 8.80 -11.75 7.98
C PHE A 29 9.86 -12.49 7.17
N LEU A 30 11.09 -11.98 7.09
CA LEU A 30 12.19 -12.61 6.35
C LEU A 30 12.68 -13.92 6.97
N SER A 31 12.45 -14.14 8.27
CA SER A 31 12.84 -15.38 8.95
C SER A 31 11.92 -16.57 8.61
N GLU A 32 10.71 -16.29 8.12
CA GLU A 32 9.75 -17.32 7.75
C GLU A 32 10.05 -17.92 6.37
N ALA A 33 10.14 -19.24 6.29
CA ALA A 33 10.48 -19.95 5.06
C ALA A 33 9.41 -19.78 3.95
N ALA A 34 8.17 -19.48 4.33
CA ALA A 34 7.08 -19.17 3.40
C ALA A 34 7.16 -17.74 2.82
N ALA A 35 8.06 -16.89 3.32
CA ALA A 35 8.13 -15.48 2.95
C ALA A 35 8.65 -15.19 1.54
N PHE A 36 9.19 -16.20 0.84
CA PHE A 36 9.78 -16.04 -0.49
C PHE A 36 8.77 -15.59 -1.56
N ASN A 37 7.46 -15.82 -1.36
CA ASN A 37 6.41 -15.27 -2.21
C ASN A 37 5.04 -15.31 -1.51
N ASN A 38 4.68 -14.25 -0.77
CA ASN A 38 3.37 -14.16 -0.13
C ASN A 38 2.32 -13.74 -1.16
N THR A 39 1.41 -14.63 -1.52
CA THR A 39 0.29 -14.31 -2.41
C THR A 39 -0.94 -13.98 -1.56
N LEU A 40 -1.51 -12.80 -1.79
CA LEU A 40 -2.74 -12.32 -1.16
C LEU A 40 -3.84 -12.20 -2.22
N HIS A 41 -5.06 -12.55 -1.87
CA HIS A 41 -6.24 -12.26 -2.68
C HIS A 41 -6.76 -10.85 -2.39
N VAL A 42 -7.09 -10.09 -3.44
CA VAL A 42 -7.60 -8.73 -3.30
C VAL A 42 -9.11 -8.73 -3.36
N TYR A 43 -9.73 -8.04 -2.40
CA TYR A 43 -11.16 -7.91 -2.24
C TYR A 43 -11.59 -6.46 -2.11
N GLN A 44 -12.82 -6.16 -2.50
CA GLN A 44 -13.56 -4.96 -2.11
C GLN A 44 -14.93 -5.41 -1.61
N GLY A 45 -15.20 -5.21 -0.32
CA GLY A 45 -16.30 -5.93 0.32
C GLY A 45 -16.08 -7.44 0.24
N GLN A 46 -17.07 -8.18 -0.27
CA GLN A 46 -16.98 -9.64 -0.47
C GLN A 46 -16.49 -10.04 -1.87
N ASP A 47 -16.37 -9.09 -2.80
CA ASP A 47 -16.01 -9.38 -4.18
C ASP A 47 -14.51 -9.59 -4.32
N LYS A 48 -14.11 -10.77 -4.80
CA LYS A 48 -12.72 -11.05 -5.16
C LYS A 48 -12.39 -10.36 -6.48
N LEU A 49 -11.47 -9.41 -6.41
CA LEU A 49 -11.02 -8.60 -7.55
C LEU A 49 -9.78 -9.15 -8.22
N GLY A 50 -8.96 -9.92 -7.51
CA GLY A 50 -7.74 -10.49 -8.07
C GLY A 50 -6.76 -10.98 -7.02
N HIS A 51 -5.48 -10.82 -7.30
CA HIS A 51 -4.40 -11.26 -6.41
C HIS A 51 -3.16 -10.38 -6.53
N THR A 52 -2.34 -10.43 -5.48
CA THR A 52 -1.09 -9.68 -5.31
C THR A 52 -0.06 -10.62 -4.73
N SER A 53 1.11 -10.68 -5.35
CA SER A 53 2.32 -11.22 -4.73
C SER A 53 3.06 -10.11 -3.99
N PHE A 54 3.61 -10.44 -2.84
CA PHE A 54 4.45 -9.59 -2.02
C PHE A 54 5.76 -10.31 -1.69
N VAL A 55 6.87 -9.66 -1.99
CA VAL A 55 8.21 -10.15 -1.74
C VAL A 55 8.99 -9.04 -1.03
N LEU A 56 9.64 -9.41 0.07
CA LEU A 56 10.60 -8.57 0.76
C LEU A 56 11.96 -9.27 0.75
N ARG A 57 13.03 -8.51 0.55
CA ARG A 57 14.40 -9.01 0.64
C ARG A 57 15.25 -7.99 1.37
N ARG A 58 16.19 -8.47 2.17
CA ARG A 58 17.27 -7.65 2.69
C ARG A 58 18.44 -7.71 1.71
N MET A 59 18.87 -6.56 1.22
CA MET A 59 19.91 -6.45 0.18
C MET A 59 21.33 -6.50 0.75
N ASP A 60 21.45 -6.41 2.08
CA ASP A 60 22.73 -6.26 2.76
C ASP A 60 23.09 -7.55 3.49
N ALA A 61 24.07 -8.28 2.95
CA ALA A 61 24.66 -9.47 3.55
C ALA A 61 26.09 -9.21 4.09
N GLY A 62 26.44 -7.96 4.40
CA GLY A 62 27.80 -7.55 4.80
C GLY A 62 27.94 -7.28 6.30
N LEU A 63 29.05 -7.75 6.89
CA LEU A 63 29.44 -7.71 8.32
C LEU A 63 29.73 -6.30 8.89
N ASP A 64 29.47 -5.22 8.16
CA ASP A 64 29.79 -3.86 8.62
C ASP A 64 28.60 -3.22 9.37
N PRO A 65 28.66 -3.09 10.71
CA PRO A 65 27.59 -2.48 11.49
C PRO A 65 27.40 -0.98 11.22
N ALA A 66 28.30 -0.32 10.47
CA ALA A 66 28.15 1.08 10.08
C ALA A 66 27.22 1.28 8.87
N VAL A 67 26.91 0.22 8.11
CA VAL A 67 26.03 0.30 6.94
C VAL A 67 24.59 0.06 7.37
N LYS A 68 23.72 1.04 7.09
CA LYS A 68 22.28 0.93 7.38
C LYS A 68 21.63 -0.12 6.47
N PRO A 69 20.85 -1.07 7.03
CA PRO A 69 20.26 -2.15 6.25
C PRO A 69 19.29 -1.63 5.18
N LEU A 70 19.47 -2.07 3.94
CA LEU A 70 18.59 -1.81 2.81
C LEU A 70 17.63 -2.99 2.57
N TYR A 71 16.36 -2.67 2.41
CA TYR A 71 15.29 -3.62 2.10
C TYR A 71 14.74 -3.34 0.71
N ALA A 72 14.66 -4.36 -0.11
CA ALA A 72 13.95 -4.33 -1.39
C ALA A 72 12.56 -4.95 -1.22
N LEU A 73 11.53 -4.21 -1.62
CA LEU A 73 10.14 -4.62 -1.59
C LEU A 73 9.63 -4.71 -3.02
N VAL A 74 8.96 -5.81 -3.35
CA VAL A 74 8.28 -5.98 -4.64
C VAL A 74 6.85 -6.41 -4.36
N ALA A 75 5.89 -5.69 -4.92
CA ALA A 75 4.51 -6.11 -4.94
C ALA A 75 3.97 -6.07 -6.37
N SER A 76 3.45 -7.18 -6.87
CA SER A 76 2.87 -7.23 -8.22
C SER A 76 1.59 -8.03 -8.22
N GLY A 77 0.64 -7.65 -9.06
CA GLY A 77 -0.67 -8.28 -9.06
C GLY A 77 -1.49 -7.94 -10.29
N SER A 78 -2.61 -8.63 -10.40
CA SER A 78 -3.61 -8.44 -11.44
C SER A 78 -4.98 -8.30 -10.79
N LEU A 79 -5.72 -7.30 -11.23
CA LEU A 79 -7.01 -6.89 -10.69
C LEU A 79 -8.03 -6.72 -11.81
N SER A 80 -9.28 -7.07 -11.52
CA SER A 80 -10.43 -6.91 -12.39
C SER A 80 -11.44 -6.02 -11.68
N LEU A 81 -11.48 -4.74 -12.04
CA LEU A 81 -12.37 -3.76 -11.41
C LEU A 81 -13.64 -3.55 -12.21
N PRO A 82 -14.79 -3.27 -11.58
CA PRO A 82 -15.97 -2.82 -12.28
C PRO A 82 -15.71 -1.45 -12.93
N GLY A 83 -16.01 -1.35 -14.22
CA GLY A 83 -15.90 -0.14 -15.04
C GLY A 83 -17.20 0.16 -15.81
N PRO A 84 -17.27 1.30 -16.52
CA PRO A 84 -18.50 1.77 -17.17
C PRO A 84 -19.06 0.81 -18.23
N THR A 85 -18.20 0.04 -18.88
CA THR A 85 -18.54 -0.85 -20.00
C THR A 85 -18.33 -2.34 -19.69
N GLY A 86 -18.07 -2.68 -18.43
CA GLY A 86 -17.74 -4.05 -18.03
C GLY A 86 -16.63 -4.08 -16.97
N LYS A 87 -15.90 -5.18 -16.88
CA LYS A 87 -14.71 -5.26 -16.02
C LYS A 87 -13.50 -4.69 -16.76
N ILE A 88 -12.67 -3.94 -16.06
CA ILE A 88 -11.39 -3.43 -16.54
C ILE A 88 -10.31 -4.26 -15.88
N GLU A 89 -9.56 -5.01 -16.69
CA GLU A 89 -8.40 -5.73 -16.20
C GLU A 89 -7.17 -4.82 -16.20
N PHE A 90 -6.44 -4.82 -15.08
CA PHE A 90 -5.14 -4.20 -15.03
C PHE A 90 -4.15 -5.01 -14.19
N SER A 91 -2.88 -4.84 -14.52
CA SER A 91 -1.75 -5.36 -13.79
C SER A 91 -0.94 -4.21 -13.21
N TYR A 92 -0.28 -4.47 -12.10
CA TYR A 92 0.63 -3.50 -11.51
C TYR A 92 1.90 -4.17 -10.99
N GLN A 93 2.96 -3.37 -10.88
CA GLN A 93 4.21 -3.74 -10.24
C GLN A 93 4.78 -2.54 -9.49
N LEU A 94 4.88 -2.67 -8.17
CA LEU A 94 5.61 -1.80 -7.28
C LEU A 94 6.97 -2.42 -6.99
N ASN A 95 8.04 -1.67 -7.23
CA ASN A 95 9.38 -1.96 -6.74
C ASN A 95 9.79 -0.84 -5.79
N GLY A 96 10.33 -1.18 -4.63
CA GLY A 96 10.63 -0.23 -3.57
C GLY A 96 11.95 -0.54 -2.88
N GLU A 97 12.66 0.51 -2.47
CA GLU A 97 13.84 0.42 -1.62
C GLU A 97 13.62 1.21 -0.32
N LEU A 98 13.87 0.57 0.82
CA LEU A 98 13.71 1.14 2.15
C LEU A 98 15.03 1.06 2.94
N ILE A 99 15.50 2.20 3.44
CA ILE A 99 16.60 2.28 4.40
C ILE A 99 16.04 2.01 5.80
N GLU A 100 16.69 1.11 6.54
CA GLU A 100 16.30 0.66 7.88
C GLU A 100 14.86 0.12 7.98
N ALA A 101 14.29 -0.32 6.86
CA ALA A 101 12.88 -0.70 6.72
C ALA A 101 11.87 0.43 7.00
N GLU A 102 12.32 1.69 7.13
CA GLU A 102 11.46 2.80 7.56
C GLU A 102 11.39 3.94 6.55
N GLN A 103 12.49 4.21 5.85
CA GLN A 103 12.63 5.40 5.01
C GLN A 103 12.71 5.00 3.54
N TRP A 104 11.81 5.55 2.71
CA TRP A 104 11.88 5.35 1.27
C TRP A 104 13.14 5.96 0.70
N LYS A 105 13.94 5.12 0.04
CA LYS A 105 15.08 5.52 -0.79
C LYS A 105 14.67 5.65 -2.25
N SER A 106 13.81 4.75 -2.72
CA SER A 106 13.19 4.87 -4.04
C SER A 106 11.94 4.00 -4.15
N PHE A 107 11.07 4.34 -5.09
CA PHE A 107 10.02 3.45 -5.56
C PHE A 107 9.74 3.64 -7.05
N ARG A 108 9.20 2.61 -7.67
CA ARG A 108 8.63 2.65 -9.02
C ARG A 108 7.36 1.83 -9.05
N VAL A 109 6.27 2.45 -9.49
CA VAL A 109 4.97 1.82 -9.72
C VAL A 109 4.72 1.81 -11.22
N ARG A 110 4.50 0.63 -11.77
CA ARG A 110 4.00 0.44 -13.13
C ARG A 110 2.59 -0.09 -13.08
N VAL A 111 1.71 0.47 -13.90
CA VAL A 111 0.35 0.02 -14.09
C VAL A 111 0.12 -0.16 -15.58
N ASN A 112 -0.51 -1.28 -15.95
CA ASN A 112 -0.89 -1.57 -17.32
C ASN A 112 -2.34 -2.07 -17.33
N ALA A 113 -3.21 -1.37 -18.06
CA ALA A 113 -4.62 -1.69 -18.25
C ALA A 113 -4.91 -1.87 -19.75
N PRO A 114 -4.71 -3.09 -20.31
CA PRO A 114 -4.77 -3.34 -21.75
C PRO A 114 -6.10 -2.97 -22.40
N ASP A 115 -7.22 -3.28 -21.75
CA ASP A 115 -8.58 -3.00 -22.28
C ASP A 115 -8.84 -1.51 -22.50
N SER A 116 -8.15 -0.66 -21.74
CA SER A 116 -8.23 0.80 -21.84
C SER A 116 -7.04 1.42 -22.57
N GLU A 117 -6.09 0.58 -23.00
CA GLU A 117 -4.81 0.95 -23.60
C GLU A 117 -4.03 1.97 -22.74
N VAL A 118 -4.13 1.87 -21.41
CA VAL A 118 -3.47 2.78 -20.46
C VAL A 118 -2.24 2.12 -19.85
N GLU A 119 -1.13 2.84 -19.91
CA GLU A 119 0.10 2.51 -19.19
C GLU A 119 0.50 3.69 -18.30
N ALA A 120 0.92 3.41 -17.07
CA ALA A 120 1.50 4.42 -16.19
C ALA A 120 2.81 3.90 -15.58
N ASP A 121 3.86 4.71 -15.64
CA ASP A 121 5.12 4.50 -14.90
C ASP A 121 5.33 5.73 -14.00
N ILE A 122 5.36 5.50 -12.70
CA ILE A 122 5.57 6.53 -11.68
C ILE A 122 6.79 6.11 -10.87
N ALA A 123 7.83 6.94 -10.86
CA ALA A 123 9.06 6.66 -10.14
C ALA A 123 9.46 7.84 -9.26
N TRP A 124 10.08 7.54 -8.13
CA TRP A 124 10.65 8.54 -7.23
C TRP A 124 11.89 7.98 -6.56
N LYS A 125 12.89 8.81 -6.33
CA LYS A 125 14.08 8.49 -5.55
C LYS A 125 14.41 9.62 -4.58
N GLU A 126 15.15 9.28 -3.54
CA GLU A 126 15.66 10.22 -2.57
C GLU A 126 16.42 11.36 -3.27
N GLY A 127 16.08 12.60 -2.92
CA GLY A 127 16.61 13.81 -3.54
C GLY A 127 15.74 14.38 -4.66
N ASP A 128 14.77 13.63 -5.20
CA ASP A 128 13.82 14.17 -6.17
C ASP A 128 12.80 15.09 -5.50
N GLN A 129 12.59 16.27 -6.09
CA GLN A 129 11.58 17.23 -5.64
C GLN A 129 10.15 16.78 -5.98
N LEU A 130 9.99 16.04 -7.08
CA LEU A 130 8.73 15.53 -7.62
C LEU A 130 8.99 14.15 -8.22
N PRO A 131 8.01 13.21 -8.17
CA PRO A 131 8.14 11.94 -8.87
C PRO A 131 8.18 12.13 -10.38
N GLU A 132 8.95 11.29 -11.06
CA GLU A 132 8.85 11.07 -12.50
C GLU A 132 7.52 10.38 -12.80
N ILE A 133 6.72 10.97 -13.69
CA ILE A 133 5.41 10.46 -14.09
C ILE A 133 5.41 10.35 -15.61
N GLU A 134 5.00 9.19 -16.12
CA GLU A 134 4.67 9.00 -17.53
C GLU A 134 3.39 8.17 -17.61
N ILE A 135 2.34 8.75 -18.20
CA ILE A 135 1.08 8.06 -18.49
C ILE A 135 0.83 8.10 -19.98
N LYS A 136 0.63 6.92 -20.56
CA LYS A 136 0.27 6.71 -21.96
C LYS A 136 -1.15 6.21 -22.08
N LYS A 137 -1.83 6.66 -23.13
CA LYS A 137 -3.09 6.10 -23.60
C LYS A 137 -2.99 5.85 -25.11
N SER A 138 -3.27 4.64 -25.56
CA SER A 138 -3.16 4.27 -26.98
C SER A 138 -1.77 4.59 -27.56
N GLY A 139 -0.71 4.38 -26.75
CA GLY A 139 0.68 4.67 -27.10
C GLY A 139 1.08 6.15 -27.07
N GLN A 140 0.16 7.09 -26.84
CA GLN A 140 0.44 8.53 -26.77
C GLN A 140 0.61 8.98 -25.32
N ILE A 141 1.61 9.82 -25.05
CA ILE A 141 1.80 10.42 -23.73
C ILE A 141 0.65 11.39 -23.46
N VAL A 142 -0.22 11.04 -22.51
CA VAL A 142 -1.34 11.88 -22.07
C VAL A 142 -0.99 12.69 -20.83
N MET A 143 0.02 12.26 -20.06
CA MET A 143 0.56 13.02 -18.94
C MET A 143 2.01 12.66 -18.73
N ASN A 144 2.86 13.65 -18.45
CA ASN A 144 4.23 13.44 -18.02
C ASN A 144 4.60 14.36 -16.84
N THR A 145 5.79 14.21 -16.28
CA THR A 145 6.29 15.01 -15.16
C THR A 145 6.18 16.53 -15.40
N TYR A 146 6.51 16.99 -16.61
CA TYR A 146 6.46 18.41 -16.94
C TYR A 146 5.03 18.94 -16.94
N MET A 147 4.09 18.20 -17.56
CA MET A 147 2.67 18.52 -17.52
C MET A 147 2.12 18.48 -16.09
N ALA A 148 2.48 17.46 -15.30
CA ALA A 148 2.07 17.34 -13.91
C ALA A 148 2.54 18.52 -13.05
N LYS A 149 3.80 18.95 -13.24
CA LYS A 149 4.35 20.14 -12.58
C LYS A 149 3.61 21.42 -12.97
N ASN A 150 3.36 21.62 -14.27
CA ASN A 150 2.61 22.79 -14.74
C ASN A 150 1.18 22.84 -14.17
N LEU A 151 0.54 21.69 -13.96
CA LEU A 151 -0.78 21.60 -13.34
C LEU A 151 -0.76 21.93 -11.85
N LEU A 152 0.27 21.50 -11.13
CA LEU A 152 0.50 21.86 -9.74
C LEU A 152 0.69 23.37 -9.57
N GLU A 153 1.40 24.00 -10.50
CA GLU A 153 1.72 25.43 -10.48
C GLU A 153 0.54 26.29 -10.99
N ASN A 154 -0.33 25.76 -11.86
CA ASN A 154 -1.47 26.48 -12.43
C ASN A 154 -2.79 25.65 -12.39
N PRO A 155 -3.48 25.59 -11.22
CA PRO A 155 -4.64 24.72 -11.02
C PRO A 155 -5.88 25.05 -11.87
N GLY A 156 -5.93 26.21 -12.53
CA GLY A 156 -7.09 26.70 -13.28
C GLY A 156 -7.29 26.09 -14.68
N ALA A 157 -6.35 25.29 -15.19
CA ALA A 157 -6.38 24.72 -16.55
C ALA A 157 -6.94 23.27 -16.63
N THR A 158 -7.55 22.78 -15.56
CA THR A 158 -7.59 21.35 -15.18
C THR A 158 -8.81 20.54 -15.63
N GLY A 159 -9.82 21.14 -16.27
CA GLY A 159 -11.09 20.43 -16.54
C GLY A 159 -10.99 19.16 -17.39
N TRP A 160 -10.04 19.11 -18.35
CA TRP A 160 -9.97 18.03 -19.34
C TRP A 160 -9.10 16.84 -18.91
N ILE A 161 -8.08 17.04 -18.07
CA ILE A 161 -7.13 15.97 -17.69
C ILE A 161 -7.74 15.02 -16.65
N THR A 162 -8.49 15.56 -15.68
CA THR A 162 -9.20 14.75 -14.67
C THR A 162 -10.30 13.87 -15.27
N GLN A 163 -10.78 14.17 -16.48
CA GLN A 163 -11.77 13.35 -17.18
C GLN A 163 -11.15 12.19 -17.97
N MET A 164 -9.86 12.25 -18.30
CA MET A 164 -9.18 11.24 -19.11
C MET A 164 -8.54 10.11 -18.30
N LEU A 165 -8.33 10.31 -17.00
CA LEU A 165 -7.74 9.30 -16.12
C LEU A 165 -8.85 8.44 -15.49
N PRO A 166 -8.75 7.09 -15.57
CA PRO A 166 -9.69 6.20 -14.88
C PRO A 166 -9.57 6.27 -13.36
N VAL A 167 -8.52 6.94 -12.84
CA VAL A 167 -8.27 7.16 -11.42
C VAL A 167 -8.22 8.66 -11.15
N LYS A 168 -9.11 9.15 -10.29
CA LYS A 168 -9.06 10.53 -9.78
C LYS A 168 -7.83 10.68 -8.87
N MET A 169 -6.69 11.02 -9.44
CA MET A 169 -5.52 11.45 -8.66
C MET A 169 -5.63 12.96 -8.40
N ASP A 170 -5.81 13.34 -7.13
CA ASP A 170 -5.61 14.73 -6.73
C ASP A 170 -4.11 15.03 -6.71
N MET A 171 -3.69 15.88 -7.65
CA MET A 171 -2.29 16.18 -7.92
C MET A 171 -1.63 16.98 -6.79
N LYS A 172 -2.39 17.75 -5.99
CA LYS A 172 -1.84 18.60 -4.92
C LYS A 172 -1.11 17.82 -3.83
N SER A 173 -1.36 16.52 -3.72
CA SER A 173 -0.71 15.66 -2.74
C SER A 173 0.63 15.10 -3.16
N ILE A 174 0.98 15.24 -4.44
CA ILE A 174 2.24 14.73 -5.00
C ILE A 174 3.42 15.62 -4.54
N SER A 175 3.17 16.92 -4.32
CA SER A 175 4.21 17.90 -3.94
C SER A 175 4.60 17.89 -2.46
N GLN A 176 3.87 17.15 -1.61
CA GLN A 176 4.20 16.96 -0.19
C GLN A 176 4.59 15.51 0.15
N ALA A 177 5.02 14.73 -0.85
CA ALA A 177 5.64 13.44 -0.63
C ALA A 177 7.03 13.61 0.02
N SER A 178 7.08 14.13 1.26
CA SER A 178 8.16 13.74 2.14
C SER A 178 8.05 12.24 2.30
N ALA A 179 9.15 11.52 2.10
CA ALA A 179 9.22 10.07 2.16
C ALA A 179 8.50 9.57 3.42
N ALA A 180 7.26 9.10 3.26
CA ALA A 180 6.41 8.75 4.36
C ALA A 180 7.09 7.65 5.17
N LYS A 181 7.40 7.95 6.43
CA LYS A 181 8.09 6.99 7.30
C LYS A 181 7.14 5.87 7.65
N LEU A 182 7.56 4.62 7.44
CA LEU A 182 6.81 3.47 7.95
C LEU A 182 6.84 3.47 9.48
N GLN A 183 5.71 3.10 10.09
CA GLN A 183 5.60 2.94 11.54
C GLN A 183 5.09 1.54 11.85
N ALA A 184 5.58 0.93 12.92
CA ALA A 184 5.09 -0.37 13.36
C ALA A 184 4.61 -0.32 14.81
N ARG A 185 3.52 -1.04 15.07
CA ARG A 185 2.97 -1.22 16.40
C ARG A 185 2.68 -2.69 16.66
N GLU A 186 2.79 -3.08 17.92
CA GLU A 186 2.51 -4.43 18.40
C GLU A 186 1.31 -4.41 19.34
N GLY A 187 0.36 -5.32 19.11
CA GLY A 187 -0.80 -5.48 19.97
C GLY A 187 -1.48 -6.82 19.82
N ARG A 188 -2.63 -6.94 20.47
CA ARG A 188 -3.54 -8.08 20.29
C ARG A 188 -4.72 -7.65 19.43
N LEU A 189 -4.95 -8.37 18.35
CA LEU A 189 -6.06 -8.13 17.43
C LEU A 189 -6.68 -9.46 16.99
N GLU A 190 -7.91 -9.36 16.50
CA GLU A 190 -8.57 -10.50 15.87
C GLU A 190 -8.01 -10.70 14.47
N LEU A 191 -7.41 -11.87 14.25
CA LEU A 191 -6.88 -12.28 12.96
C LEU A 191 -7.34 -13.72 12.70
N ALA A 192 -8.03 -13.94 11.58
CA ALA A 192 -8.62 -15.23 11.25
C ALA A 192 -9.48 -15.80 12.42
N GLY A 193 -10.40 -14.98 12.94
CA GLY A 193 -11.41 -15.38 13.94
C GLY A 193 -10.86 -15.69 15.33
N LYS A 194 -9.59 -15.35 15.61
CA LYS A 194 -8.96 -15.55 16.92
C LYS A 194 -8.18 -14.32 17.35
N GLN A 195 -8.24 -13.99 18.64
CA GLN A 195 -7.38 -12.98 19.24
C GLN A 195 -5.94 -13.49 19.31
N ARG A 196 -5.03 -12.81 18.62
CA ARG A 196 -3.61 -13.17 18.58
C ARG A 196 -2.74 -11.93 18.70
N ARG A 197 -1.48 -12.13 19.10
CA ARG A 197 -0.46 -11.09 19.03
C ARG A 197 -0.13 -10.86 17.55
N CYS A 198 -0.08 -9.60 17.15
CA CYS A 198 0.17 -9.20 15.77
C CYS A 198 0.96 -7.90 15.74
N TYR A 199 1.60 -7.67 14.60
CA TYR A 199 2.30 -6.43 14.30
C TYR A 199 1.57 -5.72 13.16
N VAL A 200 1.36 -4.41 13.31
CA VAL A 200 0.72 -3.58 12.29
C VAL A 200 1.76 -2.58 11.79
N VAL A 201 2.10 -2.67 10.51
CA VAL A 201 2.95 -1.69 9.83
C VAL A 201 2.05 -0.73 9.05
N THR A 202 2.14 0.55 9.39
CA THR A 202 1.40 1.62 8.72
C THR A 202 2.32 2.34 7.75
N ALA A 203 1.89 2.40 6.49
CA ALA A 203 2.49 3.22 5.46
C ALA A 203 1.56 4.40 5.16
N THR A 204 2.00 5.62 5.45
CA THR A 204 1.29 6.81 5.01
C THR A 204 1.48 6.95 3.50
N LEU A 205 0.39 6.91 2.76
CA LEU A 205 0.33 7.17 1.33
C LEU A 205 0.11 8.67 1.09
N MET A 206 0.17 9.09 -0.18
CA MET A 206 -0.19 10.45 -0.57
C MET A 206 -1.59 10.81 -0.05
N GLN A 207 -1.80 12.09 0.33
CA GLN A 207 -3.07 12.63 0.88
C GLN A 207 -3.40 12.24 2.33
N GLY A 208 -2.45 11.68 3.07
CA GLY A 208 -2.69 11.24 4.45
C GLY A 208 -3.55 9.98 4.54
N TYR A 209 -3.78 9.31 3.40
CA TYR A 209 -4.29 7.96 3.39
C TYR A 209 -3.27 7.01 4.02
N GLU A 210 -3.74 5.94 4.65
CA GLU A 210 -2.88 4.95 5.27
C GLU A 210 -3.13 3.58 4.64
N ALA A 211 -2.06 2.88 4.29
CA ALA A 211 -2.09 1.44 4.10
C ALA A 211 -1.62 0.76 5.40
N LYS A 212 -2.29 -0.31 5.79
CA LYS A 212 -1.96 -1.07 7.01
C LYS A 212 -1.67 -2.51 6.65
N LEU A 213 -0.48 -2.97 6.99
CA LEU A 213 -0.02 -4.33 6.77
C LEU A 213 -0.02 -5.06 8.13
N TYR A 214 -0.76 -6.15 8.22
CA TYR A 214 -0.93 -6.94 9.43
C TYR A 214 -0.08 -8.21 9.33
N PHE A 215 0.87 -8.32 10.23
CA PHE A 215 1.76 -9.48 10.36
C PHE A 215 1.35 -10.30 11.58
N SER A 216 1.36 -11.62 11.45
CA SER A 216 1.15 -12.53 12.57
C SER A 216 2.32 -12.47 13.56
N GLU A 217 2.17 -13.09 14.73
CA GLU A 217 3.25 -13.18 15.73
C GLU A 217 4.52 -13.85 15.18
N VAL A 218 4.35 -14.78 14.24
CA VAL A 218 5.45 -15.48 13.58
C VAL A 218 6.02 -14.72 12.37
N GLY A 219 5.43 -13.59 12.00
CA GLY A 219 5.93 -12.73 10.92
C GLY A 219 5.28 -12.96 9.55
N GLU A 220 4.23 -13.78 9.44
CA GLU A 220 3.51 -13.95 8.17
C GLU A 220 2.67 -12.71 7.84
N LEU A 221 2.73 -12.23 6.60
CA LEU A 221 1.85 -11.15 6.13
C LEU A 221 0.45 -11.71 5.89
N ALA A 222 -0.46 -11.43 6.82
CA ALA A 222 -1.77 -12.03 6.85
C ALA A 222 -2.81 -11.19 6.12
N ARG A 223 -2.78 -9.86 6.31
CA ARG A 223 -3.76 -8.93 5.76
C ARG A 223 -3.11 -7.60 5.39
N VAL A 224 -3.59 -6.98 4.32
CA VAL A 224 -3.32 -5.57 4.01
C VAL A 224 -4.64 -4.84 3.84
N GLU A 225 -4.78 -3.69 4.48
CA GLU A 225 -5.89 -2.77 4.29
C GLU A 225 -5.39 -1.56 3.50
N LEU A 226 -6.08 -1.25 2.42
CA LEU A 226 -5.82 -0.09 1.57
C LEU A 226 -7.00 0.89 1.65
N PRO A 227 -6.79 2.17 1.30
CA PRO A 227 -7.86 3.16 1.21
C PRO A 227 -8.98 2.71 0.27
N GLY A 228 -10.21 3.18 0.51
CA GLY A 228 -11.36 2.82 -0.36
C GLY A 228 -11.97 1.44 -0.09
N GLY A 229 -11.63 0.82 1.05
CA GLY A 229 -12.22 -0.44 1.50
C GLY A 229 -11.62 -1.69 0.85
N TYR A 230 -10.50 -1.55 0.13
CA TYR A 230 -9.79 -2.69 -0.45
C TYR A 230 -9.03 -3.45 0.64
N ARG A 231 -9.14 -4.77 0.60
CA ARG A 231 -8.47 -5.69 1.54
C ARG A 231 -7.72 -6.75 0.75
N LEU A 232 -6.47 -6.97 1.11
CA LEU A 232 -5.68 -8.08 0.61
C LEU A 232 -5.59 -9.10 1.74
N LEU A 233 -5.98 -10.34 1.48
CA LEU A 233 -6.04 -11.40 2.48
C LEU A 233 -5.24 -12.59 2.03
N GLU A 234 -4.48 -13.17 2.96
CA GLU A 234 -3.89 -14.48 2.75
C GLU A 234 -5.04 -15.49 2.45
N PRO A 235 -4.92 -16.31 1.39
CA PRO A 235 -5.99 -17.19 0.91
C PRO A 235 -6.62 -18.10 1.97
N MET A 236 -5.84 -18.63 2.92
CA MET A 236 -6.36 -19.49 3.99
C MET A 236 -7.17 -18.72 5.03
N MET A 237 -7.08 -17.39 5.10
CA MET A 237 -7.83 -16.57 6.05
C MET A 237 -9.20 -16.10 5.55
N HIS A 238 -9.53 -16.23 4.27
CA HIS A 238 -10.73 -15.62 3.67
C HIS A 238 -12.03 -15.92 4.45
N GLY A 239 -12.29 -17.18 4.80
CA GLY A 239 -13.51 -17.59 5.52
C GLY A 239 -13.47 -17.34 7.03
N LEU A 240 -12.35 -16.82 7.55
CA LEU A 240 -12.12 -16.58 8.98
C LEU A 240 -12.13 -15.08 9.33
N GLU A 241 -12.19 -14.20 8.33
CA GLU A 241 -12.21 -12.75 8.54
C GLU A 241 -13.64 -12.23 8.73
N PRO A 242 -13.87 -11.36 9.74
CA PRO A 242 -15.18 -10.75 9.97
C PRO A 242 -15.73 -10.04 8.72
N GLY A 243 -16.96 -10.37 8.34
CA GLY A 243 -17.65 -9.83 7.16
C GLY A 243 -17.37 -10.54 5.83
N MET A 244 -16.51 -11.57 5.83
CA MET A 244 -16.23 -12.40 4.64
C MET A 244 -16.87 -13.80 4.72
N SER A 245 -17.37 -14.20 5.90
CA SER A 245 -18.13 -15.43 6.07
C SER A 245 -19.53 -15.28 5.45
N SER A 246 -19.84 -16.07 4.42
CA SER A 246 -21.17 -16.15 3.80
C SER A 246 -22.20 -16.93 4.62
N PHE A 247 -22.02 -17.02 5.94
CA PHE A 247 -22.97 -17.66 6.86
C PHE A 247 -23.71 -16.59 7.67
N GLU A 248 -24.59 -15.85 6.99
CA GLU A 248 -25.78 -15.22 7.58
C GLU A 248 -26.97 -15.44 6.66
#